data_AF-A0A2P8I8G7-F1
#
_entry.id   AF-A0A2P8I8G7-F1
#
_cell.length_a   1.000
_cell.length_b   1.000
_cell.length_c   1.000
_cell.angle_alpha   90.00
_cell.angle_beta   90.00
_cell.angle_gamma   90.00
#
_symmetry.space_group_name_H-M   'P 1'
#
loop_
_entity.id
_entity.type
_entity.pdbx_description
1 polymer ?
#
loop_
_entity_poly.entity_id
_entity_poly.type
_entity_poly.pdbx_seq_one_letter_code
_entity_poly.pdbx_strand_id
1 'polypeptide(L)'
;MSNSRLMDSRGKGVAPEFLVSPQMLDVVSPSGDRGGMVLGSGLQGEPLTISVLRSAPTRMVVVGGLYLARQIALRAMATGAWITIATGRPAAWQPVVRAAGAGADGRPSPLVQLRRLSPVELPRPSEDTPLLVVHDGGHVPQELFPPRSPWQTTMYVLPYLHPQAATTANSADLVLLQRLPVGQAQLASQIWRLPPQMAHQLTTLKDDQVIALGTNLWRPLRLVTTPGEQQILGAVRRGD
;
A
#
# COMPACT_ATOMS: atom_id res chain seq x y z
N MET A 1 -16.88 29.41 28.68
CA MET A 1 -18.04 28.49 28.78
C MET A 1 -19.00 28.86 27.66
N SER A 2 -18.96 28.16 26.53
CA SER A 2 -19.77 28.48 25.35
C SER A 2 -20.84 27.41 25.16
N ASN A 3 -22.09 27.83 25.21
CA ASN A 3 -23.27 26.96 25.19
C ASN A 3 -23.47 26.33 23.80
N SER A 4 -23.18 25.03 23.69
CA SER A 4 -23.70 24.16 22.63
C SER A 4 -25.20 23.94 22.89
N ARG A 5 -26.07 24.62 22.13
CA ARG A 5 -27.50 24.31 22.09
C ARG A 5 -27.73 23.35 20.92
N LEU A 6 -27.98 22.09 21.26
CA LEU A 6 -28.62 21.12 20.38
C LEU A 6 -30.01 21.66 20.01
N MET A 7 -30.23 21.97 18.73
CA MET A 7 -31.57 22.21 18.20
C MET A 7 -32.21 20.87 17.89
N ASP A 8 -33.00 20.36 18.83
CA ASP A 8 -33.81 19.16 18.66
C ASP A 8 -35.16 19.54 18.02
N SER A 9 -35.28 19.40 16.70
CA SER A 9 -36.57 19.56 16.02
C SER A 9 -37.34 18.25 16.11
N ARG A 10 -38.42 18.24 16.90
CA ARG A 10 -39.36 17.11 16.99
C ARG A 10 -40.12 16.90 15.67
N GLY A 11 -39.50 16.18 14.73
CA GLY A 11 -40.15 15.61 13.54
C GLY A 11 -40.79 14.26 13.85
N LYS A 12 -42.04 14.07 13.42
CA LYS A 12 -42.73 12.77 13.48
C LYS A 12 -42.12 11.81 12.44
N GLY A 13 -41.08 11.07 12.83
CA GLY A 13 -40.45 10.02 12.03
C GLY A 13 -39.81 8.98 12.94
N VAL A 14 -39.80 7.71 12.52
CA VAL A 14 -39.44 6.52 13.34
C VAL A 14 -37.93 6.42 13.65
N ALA A 15 -37.14 7.46 13.35
CA ALA A 15 -35.73 7.55 13.71
C ALA A 15 -35.34 9.00 14.02
N PRO A 16 -34.44 9.26 14.99
CA PRO A 16 -33.92 10.59 15.22
C PRO A 16 -33.13 11.07 13.99
N GLU A 17 -33.56 12.18 13.38
CA GLU A 17 -32.77 12.91 12.39
C GLU A 17 -31.72 13.73 13.12
N PHE A 18 -30.45 13.31 13.04
CA PHE A 18 -29.33 14.11 13.51
C PHE A 18 -28.82 14.97 12.36
N LEU A 19 -29.18 16.26 12.37
CA LEU A 19 -28.57 17.26 11.50
C LEU A 19 -27.21 17.65 12.08
N VAL A 20 -26.15 17.02 11.58
CA VAL A 20 -24.78 17.36 11.95
C VAL A 20 -24.24 18.38 10.95
N SER A 21 -23.76 19.53 11.43
CA SER A 21 -23.06 20.50 10.58
C SER A 21 -21.76 19.88 10.04
N PRO A 22 -21.34 20.15 8.79
CA PRO A 22 -20.06 19.65 8.24
C PRO A 22 -18.85 19.91 9.16
N GLN A 23 -18.82 21.05 9.86
CA GLN A 23 -17.73 21.36 10.81
C GLN A 23 -17.72 20.46 12.06
N MET A 24 -18.86 19.90 12.48
CA MET A 24 -18.91 18.94 13.59
C MET A 24 -18.54 17.52 13.15
N LEU A 25 -18.73 17.19 11.86
CA LEU A 25 -18.21 15.95 11.29
C LEU A 25 -16.68 15.96 11.31
N ASP A 26 -16.04 17.08 10.98
CA ASP A 26 -14.57 17.22 11.05
C ASP A 26 -13.97 16.99 12.44
N VAL A 27 -14.73 17.27 13.51
CA VAL A 27 -14.27 17.06 14.90
C VAL A 27 -14.31 15.58 15.30
N VAL A 28 -15.16 14.78 14.65
CA VAL A 28 -15.31 13.33 14.90
C VAL A 28 -14.57 12.51 13.84
N SER A 29 -14.09 13.14 12.76
CA SER A 29 -13.23 12.50 11.77
C SER A 29 -12.01 11.91 12.49
N PRO A 30 -11.81 10.57 12.42
CA PRO A 30 -10.61 9.97 12.99
C PRO A 30 -9.40 10.72 12.45
N SER A 31 -8.47 11.07 13.34
CA SER A 31 -7.22 11.78 13.01
C SER A 31 -6.64 11.27 11.69
N GLY A 32 -6.32 12.18 10.77
CA GLY A 32 -5.96 11.96 9.35
C GLY A 32 -4.73 11.09 9.03
N ASP A 33 -4.48 10.05 9.83
CA ASP A 33 -4.02 8.77 9.33
C ASP A 33 -5.28 7.91 9.20
N ARG A 34 -5.75 7.66 7.96
CA ARG A 34 -6.74 6.60 7.75
C ARG A 34 -6.18 5.35 8.44
N GLY A 35 -6.92 4.85 9.44
CA GLY A 35 -6.50 3.77 10.31
C GLY A 35 -5.75 2.72 9.50
N GLY A 36 -4.47 2.49 9.86
CA GLY A 36 -3.50 1.90 8.96
C GLY A 36 -4.03 0.66 8.24
N MET A 37 -3.65 0.49 6.98
CA MET A 37 -4.05 -0.66 6.17
C MET A 37 -3.45 -1.93 6.76
N VAL A 38 -4.28 -2.91 7.13
CA VAL A 38 -3.79 -4.21 7.60
C VAL A 38 -2.93 -4.85 6.51
N LEU A 39 -1.67 -5.17 6.80
CA LEU A 39 -0.75 -5.84 5.89
C LEU A 39 -0.71 -7.34 6.14
N GLY A 40 -0.83 -7.77 7.39
CA GLY A 40 -0.75 -9.18 7.77
C GLY A 40 -0.85 -9.34 9.27
N SER A 41 -0.20 -10.38 9.79
CA SER A 41 -0.10 -10.62 11.22
C SER A 41 1.34 -10.71 11.70
N GLY A 42 1.55 -10.37 12.97
CA GLY A 42 2.82 -10.61 13.63
C GLY A 42 2.99 -12.07 14.04
N LEU A 43 4.05 -12.34 14.81
CA LEU A 43 4.41 -13.71 15.18
C LEU A 43 3.42 -14.34 16.17
N GLN A 44 2.64 -13.53 16.89
CA GLN A 44 1.64 -13.98 17.85
C GLN A 44 0.22 -13.96 17.25
N GLY A 45 0.10 -13.66 15.95
CA GLY A 45 -1.18 -13.59 15.25
C GLY A 45 -1.89 -12.23 15.37
N GLU A 46 -1.28 -11.26 16.04
CA GLU A 46 -1.79 -9.90 16.15
C GLU A 46 -1.82 -9.22 14.77
N PRO A 47 -2.88 -8.46 14.41
CA PRO A 47 -2.92 -7.76 13.13
C PRO A 47 -1.85 -6.66 13.09
N LEU A 48 -1.12 -6.59 11.98
CA LEU A 48 -0.13 -5.54 11.72
C LEU A 48 -0.63 -4.64 10.60
N THR A 49 -0.69 -3.34 10.89
CA THR A 49 -1.14 -2.29 9.98
C THR A 49 0.03 -1.44 9.50
N ILE A 50 -0.12 -0.83 8.32
CA ILE A 50 0.82 0.15 7.78
C ILE A 50 0.08 1.45 7.44
N SER A 51 0.59 2.58 7.93
CA SER A 51 0.08 3.92 7.60
C SER A 51 0.76 4.46 6.35
N VAL A 52 0.56 3.80 5.20
CA VAL A 52 1.16 4.24 3.93
C VAL A 52 0.31 5.23 3.17
N LEU A 53 -0.99 5.36 3.48
CA LEU A 53 -1.90 6.35 2.91
C LEU A 53 -2.18 7.41 3.98
N ARG A 54 -1.31 8.43 4.04
CA ARG A 54 -1.25 9.39 5.15
C ARG A 54 -1.08 10.83 4.70
N SER A 55 -1.22 11.78 5.60
CA SER A 55 -0.98 13.22 5.36
C SER A 55 0.51 13.60 5.17
N ALA A 56 1.28 12.77 4.45
CA ALA A 56 2.64 13.06 4.00
C ALA A 56 2.96 12.28 2.71
N PRO A 57 3.81 12.83 1.81
CA PRO A 57 4.32 12.06 0.68
C PRO A 57 5.06 10.83 1.18
N THR A 58 4.73 9.66 0.63
CA THR A 58 5.26 8.38 1.14
C THR A 58 5.88 7.57 0.01
N ARG A 59 7.13 7.13 0.21
CA ARG A 59 7.82 6.21 -0.69
C ARG A 59 7.85 4.81 -0.06
N MET A 60 7.40 3.82 -0.80
CA MET A 60 7.43 2.42 -0.39
C MET A 60 8.17 1.57 -1.44
N VAL A 61 8.88 0.54 -0.99
CA VAL A 61 9.53 -0.44 -1.86
C VAL A 61 9.07 -1.84 -1.47
N VAL A 62 8.70 -2.64 -2.47
CA VAL A 62 8.42 -4.07 -2.30
C VAL A 62 9.46 -4.86 -3.07
N VAL A 63 10.22 -5.72 -2.39
CA VAL A 63 11.26 -6.55 -2.99
C VAL A 63 10.87 -8.02 -2.93
N GLY A 64 10.80 -8.64 -4.10
CA GLY A 64 10.48 -10.05 -4.27
C GLY A 64 9.37 -10.26 -5.30
N GLY A 65 8.17 -10.59 -4.85
CA GLY A 65 7.07 -11.03 -5.69
C GLY A 65 6.01 -9.97 -5.98
N LEU A 66 5.38 -10.11 -7.15
CA LEU A 66 4.25 -9.30 -7.57
C LEU A 66 2.99 -9.57 -6.73
N TYR A 67 2.87 -10.78 -6.16
CA TYR A 67 1.77 -11.15 -5.27
C TYR A 67 1.54 -10.13 -4.15
N LEU A 68 2.59 -9.80 -3.40
CA LEU A 68 2.54 -8.85 -2.29
C LEU A 68 2.11 -7.45 -2.76
N ALA A 69 2.69 -6.97 -3.87
CA ALA A 69 2.34 -5.68 -4.43
C ALA A 69 0.87 -5.62 -4.89
N ARG A 70 0.34 -6.70 -5.49
CA ARG A 70 -1.08 -6.79 -5.83
C ARG A 70 -1.98 -6.84 -4.60
N GLN A 71 -1.59 -7.57 -3.56
CA GLN A 71 -2.35 -7.60 -2.31
C GLN A 71 -2.42 -6.21 -1.66
N ILE A 72 -1.30 -5.50 -1.61
CA ILE A 72 -1.25 -4.10 -1.14
C ILE A 72 -2.17 -3.21 -1.99
N ALA A 73 -2.14 -3.35 -3.31
CA ALA A 73 -3.04 -2.61 -4.19
C ALA A 73 -4.52 -2.93 -3.91
N LEU A 74 -4.90 -4.20 -3.78
CA LEU A 74 -6.27 -4.58 -3.43
C LEU A 74 -6.73 -3.97 -2.10
N ARG A 75 -5.86 -3.97 -1.09
CA ARG A 75 -6.19 -3.41 0.23
C ARG A 75 -6.22 -1.89 0.24
N ALA A 76 -5.33 -1.24 -0.51
CA ALA A 76 -5.37 0.21 -0.69
C ALA A 76 -6.69 0.61 -1.36
N MET A 77 -7.11 -0.12 -2.40
CA MET A 77 -8.41 0.08 -3.05
C MET A 77 -9.57 -0.13 -2.07
N ALA A 78 -9.54 -1.21 -1.27
CA ALA A 78 -10.57 -1.51 -0.28
C ALA A 78 -10.66 -0.46 0.84
N THR A 79 -9.58 0.31 1.07
CA THR A 79 -9.53 1.42 2.03
C THR A 79 -9.77 2.80 1.38
N GLY A 80 -10.23 2.81 0.13
CA GLY A 80 -10.67 4.01 -0.59
C GLY A 80 -9.59 4.70 -1.42
N ALA A 81 -8.42 4.07 -1.63
CA ALA A 81 -7.39 4.65 -2.47
C ALA A 81 -7.71 4.52 -3.96
N TRP A 82 -7.38 5.57 -4.71
CA TRP A 82 -7.20 5.48 -6.15
C TRP A 82 -5.84 4.88 -6.46
N ILE A 83 -5.76 4.09 -7.53
CA ILE A 83 -4.57 3.34 -7.88
C ILE A 83 -4.17 3.62 -9.31
N THR A 84 -2.97 4.14 -9.50
CA THR A 84 -2.33 4.25 -10.81
C THR A 84 -1.21 3.23 -10.89
N ILE A 85 -1.31 2.26 -11.80
CA ILE A 85 -0.29 1.22 -12.00
C ILE A 85 0.46 1.52 -13.30
N ALA A 86 1.69 2.01 -13.17
CA ALA A 86 2.62 2.13 -14.27
C ALA A 86 3.43 0.84 -14.38
N THR A 87 3.24 0.07 -15.46
CA THR A 87 3.82 -1.27 -15.60
C THR A 87 4.24 -1.58 -17.03
N GLY A 88 5.32 -2.35 -17.18
CA GLY A 88 5.72 -2.98 -18.44
C GLY A 88 4.97 -4.29 -18.74
N ARG A 89 4.20 -4.82 -17.79
CA ARG A 89 3.51 -6.11 -17.85
C ARG A 89 2.03 -5.99 -17.47
N PRO A 90 1.22 -5.26 -18.24
CA PRO A 90 -0.18 -4.96 -17.89
C PRO A 90 -1.04 -6.21 -17.66
N ALA A 91 -0.80 -7.30 -18.40
CA ALA A 91 -1.49 -8.58 -18.21
C ALA A 91 -1.37 -9.12 -16.79
N ALA A 92 -0.22 -8.91 -16.15
CA ALA A 92 0.02 -9.34 -14.78
C ALA A 92 -0.85 -8.58 -13.78
N TRP A 93 -1.30 -7.36 -14.07
CA TRP A 93 -2.12 -6.57 -13.14
C TRP A 93 -3.63 -6.72 -13.33
N GLN A 94 -4.06 -7.49 -14.34
CA GLN A 94 -5.48 -7.67 -14.66
C GLN A 94 -6.34 -8.22 -13.52
N PRO A 95 -5.87 -9.11 -12.63
CA PRO A 95 -6.66 -9.51 -11.47
C PRO A 95 -7.07 -8.33 -10.57
N VAL A 96 -6.18 -7.36 -10.35
CA VAL A 96 -6.45 -6.17 -9.54
C VAL A 96 -7.45 -5.25 -10.25
N VAL A 97 -7.28 -5.04 -11.56
CA VAL A 97 -8.21 -4.22 -12.37
C VAL A 97 -9.62 -4.82 -12.36
N ARG A 98 -9.74 -6.14 -12.53
CA ARG A 98 -11.05 -6.82 -12.50
C ARG A 98 -11.70 -6.75 -11.12
N ALA A 99 -10.91 -6.83 -10.05
CA ALA A 99 -11.40 -6.72 -8.68
C ALA A 99 -11.97 -5.33 -8.36
N ALA A 100 -11.55 -4.28 -9.08
CA ALA A 100 -12.13 -2.93 -8.96
C ALA A 100 -13.57 -2.85 -9.47
N GLY A 101 -14.03 -3.86 -10.21
CA GLY A 101 -15.36 -3.92 -10.80
C GLY A 101 -15.54 -2.98 -11.99
N ALA A 102 -16.80 -2.83 -12.39
CA ALA A 102 -17.22 -1.91 -13.45
C ALA A 102 -18.13 -0.82 -12.88
N GLY A 103 -18.09 0.36 -13.50
CA GLY A 103 -19.05 1.43 -13.25
C GLY A 103 -20.45 1.04 -13.72
N ALA A 104 -21.43 1.88 -13.36
CA ALA A 104 -22.83 1.69 -13.76
C ALA A 104 -23.04 1.69 -15.29
N ASP A 105 -22.11 2.30 -16.03
CA ASP A 105 -22.05 2.32 -17.49
C ASP A 105 -21.37 1.08 -18.11
N GLY A 106 -21.00 0.09 -17.29
CA GLY A 106 -20.31 -1.12 -17.71
C GLY A 106 -18.83 -0.92 -18.04
N ARG A 107 -18.27 0.29 -17.87
CA ARG A 107 -16.85 0.55 -18.11
C ARG A 107 -16.00 0.14 -16.90
N PRO A 108 -14.71 -0.19 -17.09
CA PRO A 108 -13.81 -0.47 -15.97
C PRO A 108 -13.82 0.66 -14.94
N SER A 109 -13.85 0.30 -13.66
CA SER A 109 -13.84 1.27 -12.57
C SER A 109 -12.66 2.26 -12.69
N PRO A 110 -12.90 3.58 -12.54
CA PRO A 110 -11.83 4.57 -12.63
C PRO A 110 -10.86 4.50 -11.44
N LEU A 111 -11.20 3.73 -10.39
CA LEU A 111 -10.39 3.55 -9.19
C LEU A 111 -9.03 2.92 -9.48
N VAL A 112 -8.91 2.09 -10.52
CA VAL A 112 -7.65 1.43 -10.88
C VAL A 112 -7.33 1.70 -12.34
N GLN A 113 -6.21 2.37 -12.58
CA GLN A 113 -5.77 2.77 -13.91
C GLN A 113 -4.45 2.08 -14.28
N LEU A 114 -4.43 1.34 -15.39
CA LEU A 114 -3.18 0.87 -15.99
C LEU A 114 -2.58 1.95 -16.89
N ARG A 115 -1.26 2.13 -16.77
CA ARG A 115 -0.45 3.07 -17.55
C ARG A 115 0.82 2.40 -18.03
N ARG A 116 1.35 2.87 -19.17
CA ARG A 116 2.71 2.53 -19.60
C ARG A 116 3.73 3.22 -18.67
N LEU A 117 4.96 2.75 -18.68
CA LEU A 117 6.08 3.36 -17.96
C LEU A 117 6.53 4.65 -18.66
N SER A 118 5.74 5.70 -18.50
CA SER A 118 5.99 7.03 -19.04
C SER A 118 5.42 8.08 -18.09
N PRO A 119 6.04 9.26 -17.95
CA PRO A 119 5.46 10.35 -17.17
C PRO A 119 4.05 10.70 -17.68
N VAL A 120 3.10 10.77 -16.76
CA VAL A 120 1.71 11.18 -17.02
C VAL A 120 1.20 12.01 -15.85
N GLU A 121 0.18 12.83 -16.11
CA GLU A 121 -0.53 13.51 -15.03
C GLU A 121 -1.24 12.48 -14.15
N LEU A 122 -1.07 12.64 -12.84
CA LEU A 122 -1.66 11.79 -11.82
C LEU A 122 -2.94 12.44 -11.28
N PRO A 123 -3.93 11.64 -10.84
CA PRO A 123 -5.06 12.16 -10.08
C PRO A 123 -4.59 12.98 -8.86
N ARG A 124 -5.30 14.04 -8.51
CA ARG A 124 -4.96 14.85 -7.34
C ARG A 124 -5.29 14.07 -6.06
N PRO A 125 -4.30 13.75 -5.20
CA PRO A 125 -4.56 13.04 -3.96
C PRO A 125 -5.19 13.97 -2.92
N SER A 126 -6.03 13.40 -2.08
CA SER A 126 -6.62 14.05 -0.91
C SER A 126 -6.78 13.04 0.22
N GLU A 127 -7.18 13.51 1.41
CA GLU A 127 -7.56 12.63 2.51
C GLU A 127 -8.72 11.71 2.13
N ASP A 128 -9.74 12.25 1.44
CA ASP A 128 -10.88 11.47 1.00
C ASP A 128 -10.52 10.46 -0.09
N THR A 129 -9.53 10.80 -0.92
CA THR A 129 -9.12 10.05 -2.10
C THR A 129 -7.59 9.95 -2.17
N PRO A 130 -6.97 9.12 -1.31
CA PRO A 130 -5.53 8.94 -1.31
C PRO A 130 -5.12 8.22 -2.59
N LEU A 131 -3.92 8.51 -3.07
CA LEU A 131 -3.39 7.94 -4.31
C LEU A 131 -2.26 6.97 -4.02
N LEU A 132 -2.43 5.72 -4.44
CA LEU A 132 -1.34 4.76 -4.56
C LEU A 132 -0.87 4.71 -6.02
N VAL A 133 0.36 5.15 -6.27
CA VAL A 133 1.05 4.95 -7.54
C VAL A 133 1.93 3.71 -7.43
N VAL A 134 1.66 2.70 -8.24
CA VAL A 134 2.48 1.49 -8.34
C VAL A 134 3.41 1.63 -9.54
N HIS A 135 4.71 1.59 -9.29
CA HIS A 135 5.75 1.59 -10.32
C HIS A 135 6.36 0.19 -10.45
N ASP A 136 5.86 -0.59 -11.41
CA ASP A 136 6.31 -1.94 -11.75
C ASP A 136 7.13 -1.92 -13.07
N GLY A 137 8.33 -1.36 -12.96
CA GLY A 137 9.22 -1.08 -14.10
C GLY A 137 10.42 -2.00 -14.24
N GLY A 138 10.56 -3.01 -13.38
CA GLY A 138 11.72 -3.91 -13.34
C GLY A 138 12.64 -3.65 -12.15
N HIS A 139 13.88 -4.12 -12.24
CA HIS A 139 14.83 -4.15 -11.12
C HIS A 139 15.62 -2.85 -10.92
N VAL A 140 15.60 -1.95 -11.90
CA VAL A 140 16.17 -0.59 -11.79
C VAL A 140 15.00 0.40 -11.88
N PRO A 141 14.48 0.89 -10.75
CA PRO A 141 13.34 1.80 -10.77
C PRO A 141 13.75 3.15 -11.37
N GLN A 142 12.89 3.70 -12.23
CA GLN A 142 12.98 5.08 -12.67
C GLN A 142 12.10 5.93 -11.76
N GLU A 143 12.55 7.12 -11.35
CA GLU A 143 11.72 8.04 -10.56
C GLU A 143 10.72 8.79 -11.45
N LEU A 144 9.83 8.06 -12.13
CA LEU A 144 8.78 8.65 -12.97
C LEU A 144 7.70 9.35 -12.16
N PHE A 145 7.39 8.81 -10.98
CA PHE A 145 6.30 9.28 -10.11
C PHE A 145 6.76 9.44 -8.66
N PRO A 146 7.79 10.24 -8.36
CA PRO A 146 8.16 10.48 -6.97
C PRO A 146 6.96 11.08 -6.21
N PRO A 147 6.72 10.66 -4.95
CA PRO A 147 5.64 11.21 -4.15
C PRO A 147 5.95 12.67 -3.81
N ARG A 148 5.02 13.59 -4.08
CA ARG A 148 5.27 15.05 -3.91
C ARG A 148 4.23 15.77 -3.05
N SER A 149 3.16 15.10 -2.65
CA SER A 149 2.11 15.69 -1.82
C SER A 149 1.65 14.74 -0.71
N PRO A 150 1.04 15.26 0.36
CA PRO A 150 0.24 14.45 1.28
C PRO A 150 -0.72 13.53 0.52
N TRP A 151 -0.98 12.37 1.11
CA TRP A 151 -1.89 11.35 0.58
C TRP A 151 -1.47 10.73 -0.75
N GLN A 152 -0.23 10.98 -1.19
CA GLN A 152 0.39 10.28 -2.31
C GLN A 152 1.42 9.27 -1.82
N THR A 153 1.26 8.04 -2.29
CA THR A 153 2.18 6.94 -2.00
C THR A 153 2.70 6.37 -3.30
N THR A 154 4.01 6.36 -3.47
CA THR A 154 4.63 5.68 -4.61
C THR A 154 5.27 4.38 -4.14
N MET A 155 4.73 3.25 -4.59
CA MET A 155 5.24 1.92 -4.34
C MET A 155 6.06 1.44 -5.54
N TYR A 156 7.36 1.24 -5.35
CA TYR A 156 8.23 0.61 -6.35
C TYR A 156 8.25 -0.90 -6.15
N VAL A 157 7.89 -1.64 -7.20
CA VAL A 157 7.86 -3.10 -7.20
C VAL A 157 9.13 -3.62 -7.84
N LEU A 158 10.01 -4.21 -7.04
CA LEU A 158 11.29 -4.75 -7.48
C LEU A 158 11.22 -6.29 -7.49
N PRO A 159 11.45 -6.95 -8.63
CA PRO A 159 11.47 -8.42 -8.69
C PRO A 159 12.63 -9.02 -7.87
N TYR A 160 13.69 -8.22 -7.70
CA TYR A 160 14.85 -8.52 -6.88
C TYR A 160 15.59 -7.24 -6.53
N LEU A 161 16.43 -7.30 -5.50
CA LEU A 161 17.29 -6.18 -5.13
C LEU A 161 18.47 -6.08 -6.10
N HIS A 162 18.66 -4.90 -6.69
CA HIS A 162 19.75 -4.59 -7.61
C HIS A 162 20.57 -3.40 -7.08
N PRO A 163 21.91 -3.35 -7.28
CA PRO A 163 22.72 -2.25 -6.76
C PRO A 163 22.27 -0.86 -7.19
N GLN A 164 21.79 -0.71 -8.42
CA GLN A 164 21.28 0.57 -8.93
C GLN A 164 19.94 1.00 -8.30
N ALA A 165 19.21 0.09 -7.64
CA ALA A 165 18.00 0.43 -6.90
C ALA A 165 18.30 0.89 -5.46
N ALA A 166 19.56 0.85 -5.01
CA ALA A 166 19.95 1.13 -3.63
C ALA A 166 19.48 2.51 -3.15
N THR A 167 19.62 3.55 -3.97
CA THR A 167 19.20 4.91 -3.60
C THR A 167 17.69 5.01 -3.36
N THR A 168 16.88 4.45 -4.26
CA THR A 168 15.42 4.42 -4.10
C THR A 168 15.00 3.57 -2.90
N ALA A 169 15.66 2.42 -2.69
CA ALA A 169 15.36 1.50 -1.60
C ALA A 169 15.79 2.03 -0.22
N ASN A 170 16.89 2.78 -0.15
CA ASN A 170 17.38 3.39 1.09
C ASN A 170 16.63 4.68 1.47
N SER A 171 16.04 5.37 0.48
CA SER A 171 15.23 6.58 0.69
C SER A 171 13.73 6.30 0.86
N ALA A 172 13.34 5.03 1.01
CA ALA A 172 11.95 4.64 1.22
C ALA A 172 11.57 4.75 2.70
N ASP A 173 10.34 5.19 2.97
CA ASP A 173 9.76 5.21 4.32
C ASP A 173 9.48 3.79 4.83
N LEU A 174 9.17 2.88 3.90
CA LEU A 174 8.90 1.47 4.17
C LEU A 174 9.44 0.59 3.04
N VAL A 175 10.19 -0.44 3.42
CA VAL A 175 10.64 -1.52 2.54
C VAL A 175 10.03 -2.83 3.03
N LEU A 176 9.34 -3.55 2.14
CA LEU A 176 8.86 -4.89 2.39
C LEU A 176 9.73 -5.90 1.64
N LEU A 177 10.39 -6.78 2.40
CA LEU A 177 11.30 -7.77 1.90
C LEU A 177 10.69 -9.16 2.03
N GLN A 178 10.39 -9.82 0.91
CA GLN A 178 10.19 -11.27 0.90
C GLN A 178 11.54 -11.99 0.91
N ARG A 179 11.52 -13.33 0.91
CA ARG A 179 12.73 -14.16 0.83
C ARG A 179 13.70 -13.64 -0.25
N LEU A 180 14.97 -13.54 0.08
CA LEU A 180 16.04 -13.13 -0.84
C LEU A 180 17.07 -14.26 -1.05
N PRO A 181 17.59 -14.45 -2.27
CA PRO A 181 18.79 -15.26 -2.49
C PRO A 181 19.97 -14.68 -1.71
N VAL A 182 20.96 -15.53 -1.38
CA VAL A 182 22.12 -15.15 -0.56
C VAL A 182 22.82 -13.89 -1.08
N GLY A 183 23.09 -13.79 -2.38
CA GLY A 183 23.71 -12.60 -2.96
C GLY A 183 22.89 -11.31 -2.81
N GLN A 184 21.56 -11.40 -2.87
CA GLN A 184 20.68 -10.25 -2.65
C GLN A 184 20.56 -9.89 -1.17
N ALA A 185 20.62 -10.88 -0.27
CA ALA A 185 20.67 -10.63 1.17
C ALA A 185 21.99 -9.95 1.59
N GLN A 186 23.10 -10.29 0.93
CA GLN A 186 24.39 -9.58 1.10
C GLN A 186 24.28 -8.13 0.63
N LEU A 187 23.68 -7.89 -0.54
CA LEU A 187 23.42 -6.53 -1.03
C LEU A 187 22.51 -5.75 -0.06
N ALA A 188 21.46 -6.38 0.47
CA ALA A 188 20.60 -5.79 1.49
C ALA A 188 21.39 -5.39 2.74
N SER A 189 22.30 -6.26 3.19
CA SER A 189 23.19 -5.97 4.32
C SER A 189 24.09 -4.76 4.04
N GLN A 190 24.58 -4.59 2.81
CA GLN A 190 25.38 -3.41 2.45
C GLN A 190 24.55 -2.13 2.40
N ILE A 191 23.35 -2.17 1.81
CA ILE A 191 22.48 -0.99 1.65
C ILE A 191 21.99 -0.48 3.01
N TRP A 192 21.46 -1.38 3.85
CA TRP A 192 20.83 -1.03 5.13
C TRP A 192 21.69 -1.33 6.36
N ARG A 193 22.97 -1.67 6.16
CA ARG A 193 23.93 -2.01 7.23
C ARG A 193 23.41 -3.10 8.17
N LEU A 194 22.77 -4.13 7.61
CA LEU A 194 22.13 -5.18 8.39
C LEU A 194 23.18 -6.10 9.05
N PRO A 195 23.02 -6.44 10.34
CA PRO A 195 23.77 -7.51 10.99
C PRO A 195 23.67 -8.86 10.24
N PRO A 196 24.67 -9.75 10.36
CA PRO A 196 24.67 -11.04 9.67
C PRO A 196 23.43 -11.91 9.93
N GLN A 197 22.90 -11.87 11.16
CA GLN A 197 21.70 -12.61 11.55
C GLN A 197 20.44 -12.14 10.80
N MET A 198 20.29 -10.83 10.60
CA MET A 198 19.17 -10.24 9.86
C MET A 198 19.29 -10.54 8.36
N ALA A 199 20.49 -10.48 7.80
CA ALA A 199 20.74 -10.89 6.42
C ALA A 199 20.44 -12.39 6.22
N HIS A 200 20.83 -13.25 7.15
CA HIS A 200 20.52 -14.68 7.11
C HIS A 200 19.01 -14.95 7.25
N GLN A 201 18.30 -14.19 8.08
CA GLN A 201 16.84 -14.31 8.19
C GLN A 201 16.15 -14.09 6.83
N LEU A 202 16.60 -13.12 6.03
CA LEU A 202 16.05 -12.86 4.70
C LEU A 202 16.16 -14.07 3.75
N THR A 203 17.14 -14.95 3.94
CA THR A 203 17.33 -16.12 3.07
C THR A 203 16.45 -17.30 3.47
N THR A 204 15.91 -17.31 4.69
CA THR A 204 15.14 -18.42 5.27
C THR A 204 13.64 -18.15 5.33
N LEU A 205 13.18 -16.94 4.95
CA LEU A 205 11.77 -16.59 4.92
C LEU A 205 10.96 -17.56 4.05
N LYS A 206 9.78 -17.96 4.53
CA LYS A 206 8.77 -18.66 3.72
C LYS A 206 8.08 -17.69 2.76
N ASP A 207 7.31 -18.21 1.81
CA ASP A 207 6.65 -17.38 0.79
C ASP A 207 5.57 -16.44 1.38
N ASP A 208 4.99 -16.82 2.51
CA ASP A 208 4.05 -16.01 3.29
C ASP A 208 4.74 -15.08 4.28
N GLN A 209 6.08 -15.10 4.40
CA GLN A 209 6.81 -14.27 5.34
C GLN A 209 7.42 -13.05 4.67
N VAL A 210 7.31 -11.92 5.36
CA VAL A 210 7.83 -10.62 4.93
C VAL A 210 8.53 -9.97 6.11
N ILE A 211 9.60 -9.24 5.84
CA ILE A 211 10.17 -8.28 6.77
C ILE A 211 9.73 -6.88 6.35
N ALA A 212 9.09 -6.15 7.27
CA ALA A 212 8.94 -4.71 7.15
C ALA A 212 10.17 -4.02 7.74
N LEU A 213 10.85 -3.24 6.90
CA LEU A 213 12.02 -2.44 7.22
C LEU A 213 11.68 -0.96 7.05
N GLY A 214 12.12 -0.13 7.99
CA GLY A 214 12.00 1.33 7.94
C GLY A 214 13.01 1.96 8.88
N THR A 215 12.87 3.25 9.16
CA THR A 215 13.74 3.95 10.11
C THR A 215 13.68 3.30 11.49
N ASN A 216 14.77 2.65 11.91
CA ASN A 216 14.86 1.88 13.16
C ASN A 216 13.81 0.77 13.31
N LEU A 217 13.26 0.27 12.20
CA LEU A 217 12.24 -0.76 12.19
C LEU A 217 12.75 -2.02 11.50
N TRP A 218 12.63 -3.15 12.20
CA TRP A 218 12.74 -4.49 11.63
C TRP A 218 11.62 -5.35 12.21
N ARG A 219 10.56 -5.56 11.44
CA ARG A 219 9.36 -6.27 11.89
C ARG A 219 9.06 -7.45 10.97
N PRO A 220 9.28 -8.69 11.45
CA PRO A 220 8.77 -9.86 10.77
C PRO A 220 7.24 -9.90 10.82
N LEU A 221 6.63 -10.28 9.70
CA LEU A 221 5.20 -10.48 9.58
C LEU A 221 4.87 -11.65 8.66
N ARG A 222 3.67 -12.18 8.80
CA ARG A 222 3.08 -13.16 7.88
C ARG A 222 1.97 -12.51 7.08
N LEU A 223 1.93 -12.80 5.79
CA LEU A 223 0.83 -12.45 4.92
C LEU A 223 -0.39 -13.27 5.30
N VAL A 224 -1.48 -12.58 5.60
CA VAL A 224 -2.78 -13.19 5.84
C VAL A 224 -3.62 -12.89 4.62
N THR A 225 -3.79 -13.86 3.73
CA THR A 225 -4.62 -13.70 2.53
C THR A 225 -6.04 -14.14 2.81
N THR A 226 -7.01 -13.25 2.58
CA THR A 226 -8.43 -13.59 2.77
C THR A 226 -8.91 -14.53 1.64
N PRO A 227 -9.99 -15.31 1.84
CA PRO A 227 -10.54 -16.15 0.77
C PRO A 227 -10.87 -15.36 -0.52
N GLY A 228 -11.38 -14.13 -0.38
CA GLY A 228 -11.64 -13.25 -1.52
C GLY A 228 -10.37 -12.81 -2.24
N GLU A 229 -9.32 -12.44 -1.49
CA GLU A 229 -8.00 -12.14 -2.07
C GLU A 229 -7.40 -13.37 -2.77
N GLN A 230 -7.55 -14.56 -2.20
CA GLN A 230 -7.04 -15.80 -2.79
C GLN A 230 -7.75 -16.17 -4.09
N GLN A 231 -9.05 -15.91 -4.21
CA GLN A 231 -9.79 -16.09 -5.47
C GLN A 231 -9.28 -15.16 -6.58
N ILE A 232 -8.86 -13.95 -6.22
CA ILE A 232 -8.36 -12.95 -7.16
C ILE A 232 -6.89 -13.21 -7.52
N LEU A 233 -6.04 -13.45 -6.52
CA LEU A 233 -4.58 -13.49 -6.65
C LEU A 233 -4.00 -14.91 -6.81
N GLY A 234 -4.77 -15.95 -6.47
CA GLY A 234 -4.29 -17.31 -6.35
C GLY A 234 -3.50 -17.56 -5.06
N ALA A 235 -2.72 -18.63 -5.05
CA ALA A 235 -1.89 -19.02 -3.91
C ALA A 235 -0.78 -17.99 -3.62
N VAL A 236 -0.48 -17.80 -2.33
CA VAL A 236 0.66 -16.98 -1.87
C VAL A 236 1.94 -17.57 -2.45
N ARG A 237 2.76 -16.71 -3.06
CA ARG A 237 4.03 -17.10 -3.66
C ARG A 237 5.02 -15.95 -3.66
N ARG A 238 6.30 -16.34 -3.76
CA ARG A 238 7.40 -15.44 -4.08
C ARG A 238 7.72 -15.54 -5.58
N GLY A 239 7.70 -14.41 -6.28
CA GLY A 239 8.09 -14.30 -7.69
C GLY A 239 6.94 -14.58 -8.67
N ASP A 240 6.90 -13.76 -9.73
CA ASP A 240 5.97 -13.77 -10.87
C ASP A 240 6.70 -13.26 -12.13
#